data_AF-A0A848MMJ2-F1
#
_entry.id   AF-A0A848MMJ2-F1
#
_cell.length_a   1.000
_cell.length_b   1.000
_cell.length_c   1.000
_cell.angle_alpha   90.00
_cell.angle_beta   90.00
_cell.angle_gamma   90.00
#
_symmetry.space_group_name_H-M   'P 1'
#
loop_
_entity.id
_entity.type
_entity.pdbx_description
1 polymer ?
#
loop_
_entity_poly.entity_id
_entity_poly.type
_entity_poly.pdbx_seq_one_letter_code
_entity_poly.pdbx_strand_id
1 'polypeptide(L)'
;MNLSYKKAKSYVFSKNFVVLAAVMTILGLIMWYMLWASALSQSSVLIKTIPEYSLYLAFAAILGLIAAGWSAYSAQRPIAIKPLLNTFASGCCLGFIAILNSFSVYVYLFPEKVISYVSEYEVVFPGPARGKYGHCEAGLWIKDVNTAQWIKLCTNKNALYNHRKQGMDAVWVTARINKLGSYIVNYEFIYK
;
A
#
# COMPACT_ATOMS: atom_id res chain seq x y z
N MET A 1 -46.57 -13.94 -16.09
CA MET A 1 -45.45 -13.60 -15.18
C MET A 1 -44.34 -14.63 -15.39
N ASN A 2 -43.31 -14.25 -16.15
CA ASN A 2 -42.50 -15.16 -16.95
C ASN A 2 -41.63 -16.13 -16.14
N LEU A 3 -41.63 -17.40 -16.56
CA LEU A 3 -40.81 -18.51 -16.03
C LEU A 3 -39.31 -18.16 -15.90
N SER A 4 -38.83 -17.26 -16.75
CA SER A 4 -37.48 -16.68 -16.73
C SER A 4 -37.18 -15.88 -15.44
N TYR A 5 -38.15 -15.11 -14.93
CA TYR A 5 -38.01 -14.35 -13.69
C TYR A 5 -37.94 -15.25 -12.44
N LYS A 6 -38.73 -16.33 -12.40
CA LYS A 6 -38.68 -17.33 -11.32
C LYS A 6 -37.34 -18.08 -11.30
N LYS A 7 -36.82 -18.48 -12.47
CA LYS A 7 -35.50 -19.12 -12.60
C LYS A 7 -34.36 -18.19 -12.23
N ALA A 8 -34.40 -16.92 -12.66
CA ALA A 8 -33.40 -15.92 -12.27
C ALA A 8 -33.40 -15.68 -10.76
N LYS A 9 -34.58 -15.52 -10.13
CA LYS A 9 -34.70 -15.33 -8.68
C LYS A 9 -34.19 -16.55 -7.89
N SER A 10 -34.49 -17.77 -8.37
CA SER A 10 -33.98 -19.02 -7.78
C SER A 10 -32.46 -19.18 -7.93
N TYR A 11 -31.87 -18.67 -9.02
CA TYR A 11 -30.43 -18.71 -9.26
C TYR A 11 -29.67 -17.70 -8.39
N VAL A 12 -30.20 -16.47 -8.28
CA VAL A 12 -29.69 -15.39 -7.41
C VAL A 12 -29.74 -15.78 -5.93
N PHE A 13 -30.75 -16.55 -5.50
CA PHE A 13 -30.82 -17.08 -4.13
C PHE A 13 -30.19 -18.48 -3.97
N SER A 14 -29.51 -19.01 -4.99
CA SER A 14 -28.79 -20.27 -4.82
C SER A 14 -27.59 -20.07 -3.89
N LYS A 15 -27.29 -21.07 -3.06
CA LYS A 15 -26.13 -21.03 -2.14
C LYS A 15 -24.83 -20.68 -2.86
N ASN A 16 -24.65 -21.18 -4.09
CA ASN A 16 -23.45 -20.93 -4.89
C ASN A 16 -23.34 -19.47 -5.35
N PHE A 17 -24.45 -18.82 -5.69
CA PHE A 17 -24.44 -17.40 -6.06
C PHE A 17 -24.11 -16.52 -4.84
N VAL A 18 -24.70 -16.82 -3.68
CA VAL A 18 -24.41 -16.07 -2.44
C VAL A 18 -22.95 -16.22 -2.03
N VAL A 19 -22.40 -17.43 -2.08
CA VAL A 19 -20.98 -17.69 -1.79
C VAL A 19 -20.08 -16.96 -2.79
N LEU A 20 -20.38 -17.06 -4.10
CA LEU A 20 -19.61 -16.37 -5.13
C LEU A 20 -19.64 -14.84 -4.96
N ALA A 21 -20.83 -14.27 -4.72
CA ALA A 21 -21.00 -12.86 -4.46
C ALA A 21 -20.19 -12.42 -3.24
N ALA A 22 -20.24 -13.17 -2.13
CA ALA A 22 -19.45 -12.89 -0.94
C ALA A 22 -17.94 -12.90 -1.21
N VAL A 23 -17.44 -13.90 -1.94
CA VAL A 23 -16.03 -13.99 -2.34
C VAL A 23 -15.62 -12.79 -3.19
N MET A 24 -16.44 -12.42 -4.18
CA MET A 24 -16.17 -11.26 -5.04
C MET A 24 -16.19 -9.94 -4.27
N THR A 25 -17.09 -9.78 -3.30
CA THR A 25 -17.11 -8.60 -2.42
C THR A 25 -15.84 -8.51 -1.58
N ILE A 26 -15.41 -9.62 -0.96
CA ILE A 26 -14.17 -9.66 -0.18
C ILE A 26 -12.96 -9.30 -1.04
N LEU A 27 -12.85 -9.89 -2.24
CA LEU A 27 -11.78 -9.56 -3.19
C LEU A 27 -11.81 -8.08 -3.60
N GLY A 28 -13.00 -7.53 -3.83
CA GLY A 28 -13.18 -6.10 -4.13
C GLY A 28 -12.69 -5.20 -2.99
N LEU A 29 -13.03 -5.53 -1.75
CA LEU A 29 -12.57 -4.80 -0.57
C LEU A 29 -11.05 -4.87 -0.39
N ILE A 30 -10.44 -6.03 -0.64
CA ILE A 30 -8.99 -6.19 -0.60
C ILE A 30 -8.32 -5.33 -1.67
N MET A 31 -8.81 -5.37 -2.92
CA MET A 31 -8.27 -4.55 -4.00
C MET A 31 -8.39 -3.05 -3.71
N TRP A 32 -9.53 -2.62 -3.15
CA TRP A 32 -9.73 -1.24 -2.72
C TRP A 32 -8.72 -0.83 -1.63
N TYR A 33 -8.56 -1.66 -0.60
CA TYR A 33 -7.58 -1.44 0.48
C TYR A 33 -6.16 -1.32 -0.09
N MET A 34 -5.77 -2.20 -1.02
CA MET A 34 -4.43 -2.18 -1.63
C MET A 34 -4.17 -0.90 -2.42
N LEU A 35 -5.14 -0.40 -3.18
CA LEU A 35 -5.02 0.86 -3.90
C LEU A 35 -4.87 2.04 -2.95
N TRP A 36 -5.70 2.08 -1.90
CA TRP A 36 -5.64 3.12 -0.89
C TRP A 36 -4.32 3.11 -0.10
N ALA A 37 -3.88 1.94 0.37
CA ALA A 37 -2.63 1.78 1.09
C ALA A 37 -1.40 2.13 0.24
N SER A 38 -1.42 1.79 -1.05
CA SER A 38 -0.35 2.15 -2.00
C SER A 38 -0.28 3.66 -2.22
N ALA A 39 -1.43 4.34 -2.29
CA ALA A 39 -1.48 5.79 -2.39
C ALA A 39 -0.90 6.47 -1.13
N LEU A 40 -1.23 5.96 0.05
CA LEU A 40 -0.65 6.45 1.31
C LEU A 40 0.86 6.24 1.39
N SER A 41 1.34 5.09 0.91
CA SER A 41 2.77 4.78 0.94
C SER A 41 3.64 5.74 0.13
N GLN A 42 3.07 6.44 -0.87
CA GLN A 42 3.82 7.44 -1.67
C GLN A 42 4.11 8.73 -0.88
N SER A 43 3.39 8.96 0.22
CA SER A 43 3.52 10.14 1.06
C SER A 43 4.02 9.82 2.47
N SER A 44 4.27 8.55 2.78
CA SER A 44 4.84 8.12 4.06
C SER A 44 6.31 7.78 3.95
N VAL A 45 7.06 8.06 5.01
CA VAL A 45 8.47 7.71 5.21
C VAL A 45 8.57 6.87 6.46
N LEU A 46 9.18 5.69 6.37
CA LEU A 46 9.43 4.86 7.54
C LEU A 46 10.88 5.05 8.01
N ILE A 47 11.13 4.81 9.29
CA ILE A 47 12.50 4.78 9.81
C ILE A 47 13.28 3.60 9.19
N LYS A 48 14.56 3.80 8.88
CA LYS A 48 15.43 2.76 8.27
C LYS A 48 15.59 1.50 9.11
N THR A 49 15.37 1.62 10.42
CA THR A 49 15.60 0.56 11.39
C THR A 49 14.64 -0.62 11.24
N ILE A 50 13.47 -0.42 10.61
CA ILE A 50 12.48 -1.48 10.42
C ILE A 50 12.81 -2.25 9.13
N PRO A 51 13.19 -3.53 9.18
CA PRO A 51 13.42 -4.33 7.99
C PRO A 51 12.07 -4.77 7.40
N GLU A 52 11.39 -3.83 6.72
CA GLU A 52 10.03 -4.01 6.19
C GLU A 52 9.88 -5.29 5.37
N TYR A 53 10.77 -5.50 4.39
CA TYR A 53 10.73 -6.68 3.53
C TYR A 53 10.91 -8.00 4.30
N SER A 54 11.75 -8.00 5.33
CA SER A 54 11.96 -9.19 6.17
C SER A 54 10.71 -9.51 6.98
N LEU A 55 10.02 -8.49 7.53
CA LEU A 55 8.77 -8.67 8.26
C LEU A 55 7.64 -9.13 7.33
N TYR A 56 7.54 -8.56 6.13
CA TYR A 56 6.56 -8.98 5.13
C TYR A 56 6.78 -10.44 4.69
N LEU A 57 8.03 -10.83 4.45
CA LEU A 57 8.39 -12.21 4.09
C LEU A 57 8.13 -13.20 5.24
N ALA A 58 8.45 -12.82 6.48
CA ALA A 58 8.16 -13.65 7.65
C ALA A 58 6.65 -13.88 7.82
N PHE A 59 5.85 -12.82 7.72
CA PHE A 59 4.40 -12.91 7.81
C PHE A 59 3.81 -13.77 6.67
N ALA A 60 4.29 -13.57 5.44
CA ALA A 60 3.92 -14.39 4.29
C ALA A 60 4.24 -15.88 4.52
N ALA A 61 5.44 -16.18 5.03
CA ALA A 61 5.86 -17.55 5.32
C ALA A 61 4.98 -18.21 6.39
N ILE A 62 4.64 -17.49 7.46
CA ILE A 62 3.74 -17.98 8.52
C ILE A 62 2.36 -18.33 7.92
N LEU A 63 1.78 -17.44 7.12
CA LEU A 63 0.48 -17.70 6.48
C LEU A 63 0.55 -18.85 5.47
N GLY A 64 1.64 -18.97 4.71
CA GLY A 64 1.88 -20.11 3.83
C GLY A 64 1.93 -21.42 4.59
N LEU A 65 2.65 -21.47 5.72
CA LEU A 65 2.73 -22.65 6.58
C LEU A 65 1.37 -23.03 7.18
N ILE A 66 0.59 -22.04 7.63
CA ILE A 66 -0.77 -22.27 8.14
C ILE A 66 -1.66 -22.85 7.04
N ALA A 67 -1.62 -22.30 5.83
CA ALA A 67 -2.41 -22.79 4.70
C ALA A 67 -2.01 -24.22 4.30
N ALA A 68 -0.70 -24.51 4.25
CA ALA A 68 -0.20 -25.84 3.95
C ALA A 68 -0.55 -26.86 5.04
N GLY A 69 -0.41 -26.48 6.32
CA GLY A 69 -0.77 -27.30 7.47
C GLY A 69 -2.27 -27.61 7.51
N TRP A 70 -3.11 -26.60 7.26
CA TRP A 70 -4.56 -26.77 7.18
C TRP A 70 -4.96 -27.72 6.04
N SER A 71 -4.35 -27.56 4.87
CA SER A 71 -4.57 -28.44 3.72
C SER A 71 -4.21 -29.89 4.07
N ALA A 72 -3.03 -30.12 4.64
CA ALA A 72 -2.56 -31.43 5.08
C ALA A 72 -3.47 -32.06 6.15
N TYR A 73 -3.95 -31.28 7.10
CA TYR A 73 -4.87 -31.74 8.16
C TYR A 73 -6.25 -32.10 7.62
N SER A 74 -6.81 -31.26 6.73
CA SER A 74 -8.16 -31.46 6.18
C SER A 74 -8.22 -32.58 5.14
N ALA A 75 -7.08 -33.06 4.65
CA ALA A 75 -7.07 -34.12 3.65
C ALA A 75 -7.33 -35.49 4.26
N GLN A 76 -8.30 -36.19 3.70
CA GLN A 76 -8.65 -37.56 4.07
C GLN A 76 -7.61 -38.59 3.59
N ARG A 77 -6.61 -38.17 2.81
CA ARG A 77 -5.53 -38.99 2.24
C ARG A 77 -4.20 -38.22 2.25
N PRO A 78 -3.04 -38.90 2.30
CA PRO A 78 -1.74 -38.23 2.21
C PRO A 78 -1.65 -37.41 0.91
N ILE A 79 -1.46 -36.10 1.09
CA ILE A 79 -1.34 -35.16 -0.02
C ILE A 79 0.04 -35.33 -0.66
N ALA A 80 0.11 -35.37 -1.98
CA ALA A 80 1.38 -35.32 -2.69
C ALA A 80 2.13 -34.00 -2.42
N ILE A 81 3.47 -34.02 -2.48
CA ILE A 81 4.29 -32.83 -2.18
C ILE A 81 3.96 -31.65 -3.11
N LYS A 82 3.61 -31.91 -4.38
CA LYS A 82 3.27 -30.88 -5.38
C LYS A 82 2.06 -30.01 -4.97
N PRO A 83 0.86 -30.57 -4.71
CA PRO A 83 -0.28 -29.75 -4.28
C PRO A 83 -0.04 -29.05 -2.93
N LEU A 84 0.73 -29.65 -2.02
CA LEU A 84 1.09 -29.02 -0.75
C LEU A 84 1.96 -27.77 -0.96
N LEU A 85 2.98 -27.86 -1.82
CA LEU A 85 3.82 -26.72 -2.19
C LEU A 85 3.02 -25.63 -2.90
N ASN A 86 2.06 -25.99 -3.75
CA ASN A 86 1.17 -25.02 -4.38
C ASN A 86 0.31 -24.28 -3.36
N THR A 87 -0.23 -24.98 -2.35
CA THR A 87 -0.98 -24.34 -1.26
C THR A 87 -0.10 -23.46 -0.38
N PHE A 88 1.13 -23.88 -0.10
CA PHE A 88 2.11 -23.05 0.61
C PHE A 88 2.40 -21.77 -0.18
N ALA A 89 2.73 -21.89 -1.46
CA ALA A 89 3.06 -20.77 -2.32
C ALA A 89 1.87 -19.80 -2.47
N SER A 90 0.64 -20.31 -2.63
CA SER A 90 -0.54 -19.45 -2.71
C SER A 90 -0.81 -18.73 -1.38
N GLY A 91 -0.66 -19.41 -0.25
CA GLY A 91 -0.78 -18.80 1.09
C GLY A 91 0.29 -17.72 1.32
N CYS A 92 1.53 -17.97 0.93
CA CYS A 92 2.62 -16.99 0.98
C CYS A 92 2.31 -15.76 0.13
N CYS A 93 1.88 -15.95 -1.13
CA CYS A 93 1.54 -14.84 -2.02
C CYS A 93 0.39 -13.99 -1.45
N LEU A 94 -0.67 -14.63 -0.97
CA LEU A 94 -1.80 -13.92 -0.37
C LEU A 94 -1.38 -13.18 0.91
N GLY A 95 -0.58 -13.81 1.76
CA GLY A 95 -0.07 -13.20 2.99
C GLY A 95 0.84 -12.01 2.73
N PHE A 96 1.72 -12.11 1.74
CA PHE A 96 2.57 -11.00 1.32
C PHE A 96 1.74 -9.84 0.81
N ILE A 97 0.81 -10.09 -0.11
CA ILE A 97 -0.08 -9.05 -0.65
C ILE A 97 -0.88 -8.37 0.47
N ALA A 98 -1.37 -9.13 1.45
CA ALA A 98 -2.19 -8.59 2.53
C ALA A 98 -1.43 -7.63 3.47
N ILE A 99 -0.13 -7.87 3.72
CA ILE A 99 0.66 -7.05 4.65
C ILE A 99 1.40 -5.89 3.97
N LEU A 100 1.50 -5.88 2.64
CA LEU A 100 2.12 -4.79 1.88
C LEU A 100 1.52 -3.43 2.27
N ASN A 101 2.39 -2.44 2.48
CA ASN A 101 2.04 -1.06 2.87
C ASN A 101 1.30 -0.93 4.22
N SER A 102 1.17 -2.00 5.02
CA SER A 102 0.47 -1.96 6.31
C SER A 102 1.12 -0.99 7.30
N PHE A 103 2.45 -0.86 7.31
CA PHE A 103 3.15 0.11 8.15
C PHE A 103 2.87 1.56 7.72
N SER A 104 2.81 1.83 6.42
CA SER A 104 2.43 3.14 5.87
C SER A 104 1.00 3.53 6.32
N VAL A 105 0.08 2.56 6.28
CA VAL A 105 -1.29 2.73 6.81
C VAL A 105 -1.29 2.98 8.32
N TYR A 106 -0.46 2.26 9.08
CA TYR A 106 -0.35 2.44 10.52
C TYR A 106 0.14 3.85 10.88
N VAL A 107 1.19 4.35 10.20
CA VAL A 107 1.70 5.72 10.40
C VAL A 107 0.62 6.76 10.10
N TYR A 108 -0.20 6.52 9.08
CA TYR A 108 -1.31 7.41 8.72
C TYR A 108 -2.45 7.42 9.75
N LEU A 109 -2.87 6.25 10.24
CA LEU A 109 -4.00 6.08 11.15
C LEU A 109 -3.69 6.47 12.59
N PHE A 110 -2.45 6.26 13.04
CA PHE A 110 -2.03 6.50 14.43
C PHE A 110 -0.92 7.55 14.50
N PRO A 111 -1.21 8.83 14.20
CA PRO A 111 -0.24 9.90 14.39
C PRO A 111 -0.10 10.24 15.88
N GLU A 112 1.13 10.32 16.39
CA GLU A 112 1.38 10.78 17.76
C GLU A 112 1.35 12.31 17.84
N LYS A 113 1.92 12.98 16.83
CA LYS A 113 1.96 14.45 16.76
C LYS A 113 2.02 14.94 15.32
N VAL A 114 1.63 16.19 15.12
CA VAL A 114 1.80 16.91 13.85
C VAL A 114 2.92 17.92 14.03
N ILE A 115 3.91 17.88 13.16
CA ILE A 115 5.02 18.82 13.16
C ILE A 115 5.08 19.59 11.84
N SER A 116 5.60 20.81 11.92
CA SER A 116 5.94 21.60 10.75
C SER A 116 7.42 21.97 10.82
N TYR A 117 8.12 21.84 9.70
CA TYR A 117 9.56 22.09 9.63
C TYR A 117 9.97 22.62 8.27
N VAL A 118 11.07 23.35 8.24
CA VAL A 118 11.76 23.76 7.01
C VAL A 118 12.69 22.63 6.58
N SER A 119 12.57 22.20 5.35
CA SER A 119 13.46 21.22 4.73
C SER A 119 14.05 21.77 3.43
N GLU A 120 15.25 21.29 3.12
CA GLU A 120 15.81 21.37 1.77
C GLU A 120 15.00 20.47 0.84
N TYR A 121 14.95 20.85 -0.45
CA TYR A 121 14.31 20.05 -1.48
C TYR A 121 15.14 20.00 -2.76
N GLU A 122 14.96 18.91 -3.50
CA GLU A 122 15.53 18.77 -4.84
C GLU A 122 14.43 18.41 -5.85
N VAL A 123 14.51 18.97 -7.06
CA VAL A 123 13.56 18.68 -8.14
C VAL A 123 14.26 17.88 -9.22
N VAL A 124 13.72 16.71 -9.55
CA VAL A 124 14.31 15.78 -10.53
C VAL A 124 13.33 15.54 -11.68
N PHE A 125 13.87 15.53 -12.90
CA PHE A 125 13.15 15.21 -14.14
C PHE A 125 13.87 14.07 -14.88
N PRO A 126 13.18 12.99 -15.30
CA PRO A 126 11.79 12.68 -15.02
C PRO A 126 11.55 12.35 -13.53
N GLY A 127 10.30 12.47 -13.09
CA GLY A 127 9.90 12.10 -11.73
C GLY A 127 9.90 10.59 -11.47
N PRO A 128 9.56 10.17 -10.24
CA PRO A 128 9.44 8.75 -9.89
C PRO A 128 8.50 7.99 -10.82
N ALA A 129 8.77 6.70 -10.99
CA ALA A 129 7.84 5.78 -11.63
C ALA A 129 6.54 5.67 -10.81
N ARG A 130 5.40 5.84 -11.48
CA ARG A 130 4.04 5.52 -11.00
C ARG A 130 3.59 4.17 -11.56
N GLY A 131 4.36 3.13 -11.23
CA GLY A 131 4.13 1.78 -11.72
C GLY A 131 4.76 1.49 -13.09
N LYS A 132 4.30 0.43 -13.75
CA LYS A 132 4.95 -0.14 -14.96
C LYS A 132 4.87 0.76 -16.20
N TYR A 133 3.84 1.60 -16.31
CA TYR A 133 3.50 2.31 -17.55
C TYR A 133 3.47 3.84 -17.42
N GLY A 134 3.86 4.39 -16.27
CA GLY A 134 3.77 5.84 -16.05
C GLY A 134 4.92 6.35 -15.19
N HIS A 135 5.41 7.53 -15.54
CA HIS A 135 6.31 8.31 -14.69
C HIS A 135 5.60 9.59 -14.30
N CYS A 136 5.86 10.06 -13.09
CA CYS A 136 5.52 11.42 -12.73
C CYS A 136 6.35 12.37 -13.58
N GLU A 137 5.75 13.46 -14.05
CA GLU A 137 6.46 14.44 -14.89
C GLU A 137 7.68 15.01 -14.16
N ALA A 138 7.55 15.20 -12.85
CA ALA A 138 8.60 15.69 -11.97
C ALA A 138 8.56 14.96 -10.62
N GLY A 139 9.73 14.84 -10.00
CA GLY A 139 9.90 14.32 -8.65
C GLY A 139 10.37 15.43 -7.72
N LEU A 140 9.72 15.58 -6.58
CA LEU A 140 10.14 16.47 -5.50
C LEU A 140 10.73 15.63 -4.37
N TRP A 141 12.03 15.75 -4.16
CA TRP A 141 12.70 15.12 -3.04
C TRP A 141 12.69 16.05 -1.85
N ILE A 142 12.25 15.55 -0.69
CA ILE A 142 12.20 16.29 0.57
C ILE A 142 12.89 15.45 1.63
N LYS A 143 13.75 16.07 2.43
CA LYS A 143 14.40 15.40 3.55
C LYS A 143 13.50 15.45 4.78
N ASP A 144 13.02 14.30 5.22
CA ASP A 144 12.24 14.22 6.46
C ASP A 144 13.18 14.33 7.67
N VAL A 145 12.87 15.27 8.57
CA VAL A 145 13.66 15.53 9.77
C VAL A 145 13.49 14.42 10.80
N ASN A 146 12.32 13.78 10.85
CA ASN A 146 12.01 12.75 11.85
C ASN A 146 12.69 11.41 11.54
N THR A 147 12.68 10.98 10.28
CA THR A 147 13.33 9.72 9.85
C THR A 147 14.76 9.90 9.34
N ALA A 148 15.20 11.16 9.12
CA ALA A 148 16.44 11.53 8.41
C ALA A 148 16.56 10.94 6.99
N GLN A 149 15.45 10.48 6.42
CA GLN A 149 15.39 9.91 5.08
C GLN A 149 14.85 10.90 4.06
N TRP A 150 15.22 10.67 2.80
CA TRP A 150 14.65 11.40 1.69
C TRP A 150 13.37 10.71 1.20
N ILE A 151 12.29 11.46 1.11
CA ILE A 151 11.07 11.04 0.40
C ILE A 151 11.08 11.61 -1.01
N LYS A 152 10.52 10.86 -1.96
CA LYS A 152 10.32 11.32 -3.33
C LYS A 152 8.83 11.43 -3.62
N LEU A 153 8.33 12.66 -3.68
CA LEU A 153 6.95 12.97 -4.01
C LEU A 153 6.78 13.15 -5.52
N CYS A 154 5.62 12.72 -6.03
CA CYS A 154 5.21 13.00 -7.40
C CYS A 154 4.66 14.42 -7.51
N THR A 155 5.16 15.18 -8.47
CA THR A 155 4.61 16.48 -8.84
C THR A 155 4.56 16.64 -10.36
N ASN A 156 3.93 17.72 -10.82
CA ASN A 156 3.82 18.04 -12.24
C ASN A 156 4.52 19.38 -12.54
N LYS A 157 4.84 19.61 -13.82
CA LYS A 157 5.56 20.83 -14.24
C LYS A 157 4.79 22.10 -13.90
N ASN A 158 3.47 22.07 -14.06
CA ASN A 158 2.60 23.22 -13.83
C ASN A 158 2.55 23.64 -12.35
N ALA A 159 2.45 22.68 -11.43
CA ALA A 159 2.46 22.93 -9.99
C ALA A 159 3.82 23.46 -9.54
N LEU A 160 4.91 22.91 -10.06
CA LEU A 160 6.24 23.50 -9.84
C LEU A 160 6.30 24.93 -10.36
N TYR A 161 5.85 25.20 -11.58
CA TYR A 161 5.90 26.55 -12.16
C TYR A 161 5.06 27.57 -11.37
N ASN A 162 3.87 27.19 -10.91
CA ASN A 162 2.96 28.11 -10.22
C ASN A 162 3.35 28.34 -8.76
N HIS A 163 3.89 27.32 -8.08
CA HIS A 163 4.17 27.39 -6.64
C HIS A 163 5.64 27.66 -6.32
N ARG A 164 6.58 27.34 -7.20
CA ARG A 164 8.02 27.59 -7.01
C ARG A 164 8.45 28.82 -7.81
N LYS A 165 8.77 29.90 -7.10
CA LYS A 165 9.35 31.12 -7.69
C LYS A 165 10.87 31.07 -7.62
N GLN A 166 11.53 31.82 -8.51
CA GLN A 166 12.98 31.97 -8.50
C GLN A 166 13.43 32.57 -7.14
N GLY A 167 14.44 31.95 -6.52
CA GLY A 167 14.93 32.31 -5.20
C GLY A 167 14.32 31.52 -4.03
N MET A 168 13.28 30.71 -4.24
CA MET A 168 12.79 29.78 -3.21
C MET A 168 13.69 28.55 -3.14
N ASP A 169 14.41 28.38 -2.05
CA ASP A 169 15.42 27.33 -1.83
C ASP A 169 15.05 26.33 -0.71
N ALA A 170 13.91 26.54 -0.04
CA ALA A 170 13.41 25.62 0.98
C ALA A 170 11.92 25.31 0.82
N VAL A 171 11.47 24.24 1.48
CA VAL A 171 10.06 23.86 1.61
C VAL A 171 9.66 23.83 3.08
N TRP A 172 8.53 24.46 3.37
CA TRP A 172 7.81 24.30 4.62
C TRP A 172 6.95 23.05 4.53
N VAL A 173 7.27 22.04 5.34
CA VAL A 173 6.62 20.73 5.31
C VAL A 173 5.78 20.56 6.55
N THR A 174 4.55 20.08 6.39
CA THR A 174 3.69 19.67 7.50
C THR A 174 3.52 18.16 7.44
N ALA A 175 3.95 17.46 8.49
CA ALA A 175 3.93 16.01 8.56
C ALA A 175 3.26 15.52 9.86
N ARG A 176 2.51 14.44 9.76
CA ARG A 176 2.04 13.65 10.90
C ARG A 176 3.11 12.61 11.21
N ILE A 177 3.56 12.52 12.45
CA ILE A 177 4.66 11.63 12.80
C ILE A 177 4.29 10.69 13.94
N ASN A 178 4.97 9.54 13.94
CA ASN A 178 4.95 8.52 14.97
C ASN A 178 6.37 7.91 15.05
N LYS A 179 6.62 7.08 16.05
CA LYS A 179 7.86 6.30 16.26
C LYS A 179 8.27 5.47 15.04
N LEU A 180 7.31 5.01 14.23
CA LEU A 180 7.62 4.18 13.04
C LEU A 180 7.94 5.02 11.79
N GLY A 181 7.55 6.29 11.75
CA GLY A 181 7.70 7.09 10.54
C GLY A 181 6.90 8.39 10.52
N SER A 182 6.83 8.97 9.33
CA SER A 182 6.23 10.27 9.04
C SER A 182 5.30 10.15 7.84
N TYR A 183 4.17 10.84 7.86
CA TYR A 183 3.27 11.00 6.74
C TYR A 183 3.19 12.49 6.37
N ILE A 184 3.60 12.83 5.16
CA ILE A 184 3.59 14.21 4.67
C ILE A 184 2.17 14.58 4.26
N VAL A 185 1.62 15.59 4.94
CA VAL A 185 0.27 16.09 4.67
C VAL A 185 0.31 17.17 3.59
N ASN A 186 1.23 18.12 3.73
CA ASN A 186 1.37 19.23 2.80
C ASN A 186 2.81 19.74 2.77
N TYR A 187 3.16 20.42 1.69
CA TYR A 187 4.40 21.17 1.56
C TYR A 187 4.16 22.48 0.81
N GLU A 188 4.90 23.52 1.18
CA GLU A 188 4.85 24.84 0.54
C GLU A 188 6.26 25.33 0.27
N PHE A 189 6.52 25.90 -0.91
CA PHE A 189 7.83 26.48 -1.23
C PHE A 189 7.98 27.84 -0.53
N ILE A 190 9.13 28.07 0.10
CA ILE A 190 9.42 29.29 0.85
C ILE A 190 10.81 29.85 0.50
N TYR A 191 11.03 31.11 0.86
CA TYR A 191 12.35 31.75 0.84
C TYR A 191 13.02 31.54 2.20
N LYS A 192 14.29 31.10 2.20
CA LYS A 192 15.10 30.94 3.40
C LYS A 192 16.10 32.08 3.58
#